data_AF-A0A2M9A534-F1
#
_entry.id   AF-A0A2M9A534-F1
#
_cell.length_a   1.000
_cell.length_b   1.000
_cell.length_c   1.000
_cell.angle_alpha   90.00
_cell.angle_beta   90.00
_cell.angle_gamma   90.00
#
_symmetry.space_group_name_H-M   'P 1'
#
loop_
_entity.id
_entity.type
_entity.pdbx_description
1 polymer ?
#
loop_
_entity_poly.entity_id
_entity_poly.type
_entity_poly.pdbx_seq_one_letter_code
_entity_poly.pdbx_strand_id
1 'polypeptide(L)'
;MLPHILMMPQKNLKNADSVKLEFGAGDLLRPLENSDRRYDVIYENLPNVPLTDNIKIEDERNSGHYLEKREEVIPEFVHEQMLDLHYLALRQARDYLSEKGAVYSTLGGRVPLSALIRLGELAEFSSEIFTYSWKVQAEPEDVISGYAAQEKAGLGPFRFYRASDLQKAFASISVKESGKNAFEIEKSLESLKLTAAEAYKAFLQGEVIGHTVAVLKSSKK
;
A
#
# COMPACT_ATOMS: atom_id res chain seq x y z
N MET A 1 -26.91 -1.96 -5.47
CA MET A 1 -26.15 -3.19 -5.80
C MET A 1 -24.94 -3.39 -4.86
N LEU A 2 -25.06 -3.03 -3.57
CA LEU A 2 -24.02 -3.18 -2.53
C LEU A 2 -24.02 -4.48 -1.67
N PRO A 3 -25.09 -5.32 -1.58
CA PRO A 3 -25.11 -6.39 -0.56
C PRO A 3 -24.07 -7.49 -0.76
N HIS A 4 -23.69 -7.80 -2.01
CA HIS A 4 -22.90 -9.00 -2.30
C HIS A 4 -21.42 -8.90 -1.89
N ILE A 5 -20.83 -7.69 -1.89
CA ILE A 5 -19.42 -7.51 -1.50
C ILE A 5 -19.25 -7.65 0.01
N LEU A 6 -20.20 -7.13 0.80
CA LEU A 6 -20.15 -7.16 2.26
C LEU A 6 -20.40 -8.57 2.83
N MET A 7 -20.99 -9.50 2.06
CA MET A 7 -21.27 -10.87 2.52
C MET A 7 -20.17 -11.90 2.20
N MET A 8 -19.18 -11.58 1.37
CA MET A 8 -18.12 -12.54 1.00
C MET A 8 -17.25 -13.02 2.18
N PRO A 9 -16.87 -12.18 3.16
CA PRO A 9 -15.92 -12.61 4.21
C PRO A 9 -16.45 -13.73 5.11
N GLN A 10 -17.76 -13.80 5.34
CA GLN A 10 -18.38 -14.86 6.15
C GLN A 10 -18.15 -16.26 5.56
N LYS A 11 -18.16 -16.39 4.23
CA LYS A 11 -17.99 -17.68 3.54
C LYS A 11 -16.55 -18.20 3.59
N ASN A 12 -15.58 -17.34 3.96
CA ASN A 12 -14.17 -17.70 4.06
C ASN A 12 -13.75 -18.12 5.47
N LEU A 13 -14.66 -18.07 6.45
CA LEU A 13 -14.38 -18.48 7.83
C LEU A 13 -14.74 -19.95 8.06
N LYS A 14 -13.77 -20.74 8.55
CA LYS A 14 -13.98 -22.16 8.91
C LYS A 14 -15.01 -22.34 10.04
N ASN A 15 -15.10 -21.36 10.95
CA ASN A 15 -16.06 -21.32 12.06
C ASN A 15 -16.68 -19.91 12.13
N ALA A 16 -17.56 -19.57 11.19
CA ALA A 16 -18.14 -18.23 11.10
C ALA A 16 -18.91 -17.83 12.39
N ASP A 17 -19.56 -18.79 13.06
CA ASP A 17 -20.38 -18.53 14.25
C ASP A 17 -19.57 -18.09 15.48
N SER A 18 -18.26 -18.37 15.53
CA SER A 18 -17.38 -17.93 16.63
C SER A 18 -16.80 -16.53 16.43
N VAL A 19 -17.10 -15.86 15.30
CA VAL A 19 -16.52 -14.55 14.94
C VAL A 19 -17.66 -13.57 14.71
N LYS A 20 -17.68 -12.47 15.48
CA LYS A 20 -18.57 -11.36 15.18
C LYS A 20 -17.97 -10.55 14.03
N LEU A 21 -18.69 -10.51 12.90
CA LEU A 21 -18.33 -9.69 11.74
C LEU A 21 -19.24 -8.47 11.66
N GLU A 22 -18.62 -7.32 11.43
CA GLU A 22 -19.30 -6.05 11.16
C GLU A 22 -18.77 -5.52 9.84
N PHE A 23 -19.67 -4.95 9.04
CA PHE A 23 -19.36 -4.46 7.70
C PHE A 23 -19.86 -3.03 7.58
N GLY A 24 -19.05 -2.20 6.94
CA GLY A 24 -19.38 -0.83 6.60
C GLY A 24 -19.09 -0.57 5.13
N ALA A 25 -19.85 0.33 4.53
CA ALA A 25 -19.59 0.86 3.20
C ALA A 25 -19.45 2.38 3.30
N GLY A 26 -18.33 2.90 2.86
CA GLY A 26 -18.01 4.33 2.94
C GLY A 26 -16.54 4.58 2.62
N ASP A 27 -16.10 5.81 2.83
CA ASP A 27 -14.71 6.19 2.62
C ASP A 27 -13.81 5.66 3.74
N LEU A 28 -12.84 4.82 3.37
CA LEU A 28 -11.81 4.28 4.26
C LEU A 28 -12.39 3.76 5.59
N LEU A 29 -12.05 4.40 6.72
CA LEU A 29 -12.46 4.00 8.06
C LEU A 29 -13.66 4.81 8.58
N ARG A 30 -14.21 5.76 7.81
CA ARG A 30 -15.42 6.53 8.18
C ARG A 30 -16.60 5.67 8.61
N PRO A 31 -16.85 4.46 8.07
CA PRO A 31 -17.92 3.60 8.59
C PRO A 31 -17.78 3.21 10.08
N LEU A 32 -16.63 3.46 10.71
CA LEU A 32 -16.40 3.21 12.14
C LEU A 32 -16.80 4.39 13.04
N GLU A 33 -17.14 5.57 12.51
CA GLU A 33 -17.39 6.81 13.29
C GLU A 33 -18.42 6.66 14.41
N ASN A 34 -19.48 5.89 14.16
CA ASN A 34 -20.57 5.69 15.12
C ASN A 34 -20.32 4.50 16.08
N SER A 35 -19.09 3.97 16.10
CA SER A 35 -18.70 2.88 16.97
C SER A 35 -17.96 3.39 18.20
N ASP A 36 -18.44 3.00 19.39
CA ASP A 36 -17.71 3.23 20.64
C ASP A 36 -16.48 2.31 20.80
N ARG A 37 -16.23 1.43 19.83
CA ARG A 37 -15.14 0.46 19.88
C ARG A 37 -13.80 1.12 19.66
N ARG A 38 -12.78 0.52 20.28
CA ARG A 38 -11.38 0.78 19.99
C ARG A 38 -10.71 -0.51 19.57
N TYR A 39 -9.88 -0.43 18.55
CA TYR A 39 -9.25 -1.58 17.90
C TYR A 39 -7.79 -1.67 18.30
N ASP A 40 -7.36 -2.87 18.71
CA ASP A 40 -5.96 -3.16 18.99
C ASP A 40 -5.15 -3.34 17.71
N VAL A 41 -5.81 -3.75 16.62
CA VAL A 41 -5.20 -3.95 15.31
C VAL A 41 -6.14 -3.40 14.26
N ILE A 42 -5.61 -2.53 13.41
CA ILE A 42 -6.22 -2.15 12.13
C ILE A 42 -5.27 -2.62 11.03
N TYR A 43 -5.78 -3.38 10.07
CA TYR A 43 -5.02 -3.82 8.90
C TYR A 43 -5.59 -3.15 7.66
N GLU A 44 -4.73 -2.59 6.82
CA GLU A 44 -5.13 -2.04 5.54
C GLU A 44 -4.15 -2.44 4.42
N ASN A 45 -4.72 -2.58 3.23
CA ASN A 45 -4.04 -2.87 1.98
C ASN A 45 -4.76 -2.09 0.88
N LEU A 46 -4.51 -0.79 0.85
CA LEU A 46 -5.18 0.15 -0.04
C LEU A 46 -4.49 0.25 -1.42
N PRO A 47 -5.25 0.57 -2.48
CA PRO A 47 -4.68 0.87 -3.80
C PRO A 47 -3.84 2.15 -3.76
N ASN A 48 -2.83 2.22 -4.63
CA ASN A 48 -1.94 3.39 -4.73
C ASN A 48 -2.08 4.13 -6.07
N VAL A 49 -2.65 3.53 -7.12
CA VAL A 49 -2.74 4.18 -8.44
C VAL A 49 -4.10 4.87 -8.55
N PRO A 50 -4.21 6.15 -8.95
CA PRO A 50 -5.51 6.74 -9.24
C PRO A 50 -6.07 6.18 -10.56
N LEU A 51 -7.40 5.97 -10.63
CA LEU A 51 -8.12 5.78 -11.89
C LEU A 51 -8.03 7.09 -12.68
N THR A 52 -7.63 7.01 -13.94
CA THR A 52 -7.72 8.18 -14.83
C THR A 52 -9.18 8.45 -15.22
N ASP A 53 -9.56 9.72 -15.37
CA ASP A 53 -10.93 10.23 -15.55
C ASP A 53 -11.77 9.58 -16.68
N ASN A 54 -11.16 8.84 -17.60
CA ASN A 54 -11.83 8.24 -18.75
C ASN A 54 -12.26 6.77 -18.55
N ILE A 55 -12.03 6.19 -17.37
CA ILE A 55 -12.34 4.78 -17.10
C ILE A 55 -13.62 4.69 -16.26
N LYS A 56 -14.65 4.05 -16.81
CA LYS A 56 -15.86 3.72 -16.05
C LYS A 56 -15.48 2.76 -14.93
N ILE A 57 -15.87 3.08 -13.70
CA ILE A 57 -15.69 2.23 -12.49
C ILE A 57 -16.20 0.79 -12.69
N GLU A 58 -17.11 0.60 -13.64
CA GLU A 58 -17.71 -0.69 -14.00
C GLU A 58 -16.76 -1.62 -14.76
N ASP A 59 -15.74 -1.08 -15.44
CA ASP A 59 -14.92 -1.80 -16.42
C ASP A 59 -13.56 -2.30 -15.87
N GLU A 60 -13.03 -1.73 -14.77
CA GLU A 60 -11.75 -2.16 -14.15
C GLU A 60 -11.83 -2.28 -12.63
N ARG A 61 -12.42 -3.39 -12.15
CA ARG A 61 -12.33 -3.81 -10.75
C ARG A 61 -10.99 -4.48 -10.45
N ASN A 62 -9.87 -3.77 -10.66
CA ASN A 62 -8.55 -4.28 -10.28
C ASN A 62 -8.10 -3.57 -8.99
N SER A 63 -7.51 -4.32 -8.05
CA SER A 63 -7.22 -3.91 -6.67
C SER A 63 -6.18 -2.77 -6.53
N GLY A 64 -5.75 -2.18 -7.65
CA GLY A 64 -4.71 -1.16 -7.72
C GLY A 64 -5.22 0.28 -7.82
N HIS A 65 -6.51 0.49 -8.11
CA HIS A 65 -7.01 1.81 -8.53
C HIS A 65 -7.99 2.52 -7.54
N TYR A 66 -7.98 3.86 -7.47
CA TYR A 66 -8.95 4.68 -6.68
C TYR A 66 -9.38 6.01 -7.34
N LEU A 67 -10.44 6.67 -6.85
CA LEU A 67 -10.97 7.93 -7.40
C LEU A 67 -10.19 9.17 -6.95
N GLU A 68 -9.85 10.07 -7.88
CA GLU A 68 -8.89 11.17 -7.68
C GLU A 68 -9.42 12.37 -6.86
N LYS A 69 -10.72 12.68 -6.90
CA LYS A 69 -11.23 13.90 -6.25
C LYS A 69 -11.40 13.73 -4.73
N ARG A 70 -10.33 13.98 -3.98
CA ARG A 70 -10.34 14.10 -2.51
C ARG A 70 -10.66 15.53 -2.08
N GLU A 71 -11.37 15.69 -0.98
CA GLU A 71 -11.66 17.01 -0.38
C GLU A 71 -10.71 17.31 0.80
N GLU A 72 -10.04 16.28 1.32
CA GLU A 72 -9.12 16.41 2.45
C GLU A 72 -7.80 17.07 2.05
N VAL A 73 -7.21 17.81 2.99
CA VAL A 73 -5.87 18.38 2.82
C VAL A 73 -4.84 17.28 2.96
N ILE A 74 -4.14 16.97 1.86
CA ILE A 74 -3.07 15.99 1.81
C ILE A 74 -1.74 16.73 1.65
N PRO A 75 -0.71 16.42 2.46
CA PRO A 75 0.61 17.01 2.27
C PRO A 75 1.16 16.70 0.87
N GLU A 76 1.71 17.70 0.18
CA GLU A 76 2.27 17.55 -1.18
C GLU A 76 3.23 16.37 -1.29
N PHE A 77 4.14 16.21 -0.33
CA PHE A 77 5.05 15.06 -0.23
C PHE A 77 4.35 13.68 -0.27
N VAL A 78 3.17 13.57 0.36
CA VAL A 78 2.39 12.31 0.36
C VAL A 78 1.80 12.07 -1.03
N HIS A 79 1.26 13.13 -1.62
CA HIS A 79 0.63 13.09 -2.94
C HIS A 79 1.62 12.81 -4.06
N GLU A 80 2.78 13.46 -4.04
CA GLU A 80 3.90 13.17 -4.94
C GLU A 80 4.28 11.69 -4.93
N GLN A 81 4.06 10.99 -3.81
CA GLN A 81 4.39 9.57 -3.68
C GLN A 81 3.20 8.62 -3.89
N MET A 82 2.04 9.16 -4.24
CA MET A 82 0.80 8.41 -4.44
C MET A 82 0.40 7.60 -3.19
N LEU A 83 0.62 8.18 -2.00
CA LEU A 83 0.32 7.57 -0.69
C LEU A 83 -0.94 8.13 -0.02
N ASP A 84 -1.77 8.84 -0.78
CA ASP A 84 -2.95 9.58 -0.32
C ASP A 84 -3.88 8.75 0.57
N LEU A 85 -4.30 7.58 0.08
CA LEU A 85 -5.24 6.73 0.80
C LEU A 85 -4.64 6.17 2.09
N HIS A 86 -3.36 5.78 2.06
CA HIS A 86 -2.67 5.29 3.25
C HIS A 86 -2.55 6.40 4.31
N TYR A 87 -2.22 7.64 3.90
CA TYR A 87 -2.18 8.79 4.79
C TYR A 87 -3.55 9.04 5.44
N LEU A 88 -4.61 9.12 4.64
CA LEU A 88 -5.96 9.38 5.14
C LEU A 88 -6.47 8.24 6.03
N ALA A 89 -6.15 6.99 5.69
CA ALA A 89 -6.49 5.84 6.54
C ALA A 89 -5.78 5.91 7.89
N LEU A 90 -4.49 6.27 7.93
CA LEU A 90 -3.77 6.48 9.18
C LEU A 90 -4.38 7.63 9.99
N ARG A 91 -4.68 8.76 9.36
CA ARG A 91 -5.34 9.91 10.01
C ARG A 91 -6.65 9.50 10.67
N GLN A 92 -7.52 8.79 9.95
CA GLN A 92 -8.80 8.31 10.47
C GLN A 92 -8.60 7.24 11.55
N ALA A 93 -7.62 6.34 11.40
CA ALA A 93 -7.37 5.25 12.34
C ALA A 93 -7.06 5.73 13.77
N ARG A 94 -6.49 6.94 13.93
CA ARG A 94 -6.13 7.50 15.24
C ARG A 94 -7.32 7.54 16.20
N ASP A 95 -8.51 7.85 15.70
CA ASP A 95 -9.73 7.99 16.49
C ASP A 95 -10.31 6.63 16.91
N TYR A 96 -9.97 5.57 16.17
CA TYR A 96 -10.50 4.22 16.38
C TYR A 96 -9.51 3.26 17.05
N LEU A 97 -8.23 3.60 17.15
CA LEU A 97 -7.24 2.74 17.80
C LEU A 97 -7.35 2.76 19.32
N SER A 98 -7.14 1.61 19.95
CA SER A 98 -6.87 1.53 21.39
C SER A 98 -5.52 2.17 21.73
N GLU A 99 -5.28 2.46 23.01
CA GLU A 99 -4.03 3.09 23.46
C GLU A 99 -2.77 2.27 23.14
N LYS A 100 -2.91 0.93 23.07
CA LYS A 100 -1.81 0.02 22.71
C LYS A 100 -1.95 -0.52 21.28
N GLY A 101 -2.91 0.00 20.52
CA GLY A 101 -3.23 -0.49 19.20
C GLY A 101 -2.25 0.01 18.14
N ALA A 102 -2.21 -0.69 17.01
CA ALA A 102 -1.41 -0.31 15.85
C ALA A 102 -2.15 -0.52 14.53
N VAL A 103 -1.82 0.31 13.55
CA VAL A 103 -2.18 0.09 12.14
C VAL A 103 -1.05 -0.66 11.44
N TYR A 104 -1.41 -1.66 10.64
CA TYR A 104 -0.52 -2.41 9.77
C TYR A 104 -0.91 -2.13 8.33
N SER A 105 -0.15 -1.24 7.69
CA SER A 105 -0.33 -0.82 6.32
C SER A 105 0.51 -1.68 5.39
N THR A 106 -0.09 -2.41 4.46
CA THR A 106 0.65 -3.16 3.42
C THR A 106 0.84 -2.28 2.21
N LEU A 107 2.09 -1.91 1.90
CA LEU A 107 2.40 -0.96 0.83
C LEU A 107 3.33 -1.59 -0.20
N GLY A 108 3.11 -1.26 -1.48
CA GLY A 108 4.13 -1.48 -2.49
C GLY A 108 5.31 -0.54 -2.23
N GLY A 109 6.48 -1.09 -1.96
CA GLY A 109 7.75 -0.36 -1.82
C GLY A 109 8.28 0.12 -3.17
N ARG A 110 7.48 0.95 -3.85
CA ARG A 110 7.81 1.66 -5.08
C ARG A 110 8.34 3.06 -4.81
N VAL A 111 8.39 3.45 -3.54
CA VAL A 111 8.97 4.70 -3.03
C VAL A 111 9.96 4.36 -1.92
N PRO A 112 10.88 5.26 -1.56
CA PRO A 112 11.83 4.98 -0.49
C PRO A 112 11.16 4.60 0.84
N LEU A 113 11.74 3.66 1.58
CA LEU A 113 11.26 3.26 2.90
C LEU A 113 11.20 4.45 3.88
N SER A 114 12.13 5.40 3.75
CA SER A 114 12.12 6.63 4.54
C SER A 114 10.85 7.45 4.35
N ALA A 115 10.24 7.38 3.16
CA ALA A 115 8.98 8.05 2.91
C ALA A 115 7.79 7.34 3.55
N LEU A 116 7.83 6.01 3.67
CA LEU A 116 6.83 5.25 4.42
C LEU A 116 6.90 5.58 5.93
N ILE A 117 8.10 5.75 6.47
CA ILE A 117 8.26 6.25 7.84
C ILE A 117 7.69 7.67 7.96
N ARG A 118 8.02 8.54 7.01
CA ARG A 118 7.55 9.94 6.99
C ARG A 118 6.03 10.04 6.86
N LEU A 119 5.39 9.16 6.11
CA LEU A 119 3.94 9.04 5.99
C LEU A 119 3.29 8.91 7.38
N GLY A 120 3.80 7.98 8.18
CA GLY A 120 3.33 7.78 9.55
C GLY A 120 3.57 8.98 10.45
N GLU A 121 4.74 9.62 10.36
CA GLU A 121 5.03 10.85 11.12
C GLU A 121 4.06 11.99 10.81
N LEU A 122 3.77 12.22 9.52
CA LEU A 122 2.82 13.22 9.04
C LEU A 122 1.39 12.91 9.51
N ALA A 123 1.06 11.62 9.64
CA ALA A 123 -0.22 11.18 10.21
C ALA A 123 -0.26 11.21 11.75
N GLU A 124 0.81 11.70 12.42
CA GLU A 124 0.98 11.75 13.88
C GLU A 124 1.19 10.39 14.57
N PHE A 125 1.74 9.41 13.86
CA PHE A 125 2.12 8.10 14.39
C PHE A 125 3.63 7.97 14.63
N SER A 126 4.00 7.03 15.49
CA SER A 126 5.35 6.44 15.53
C SER A 126 5.35 5.20 14.65
N SER A 127 6.24 5.13 13.66
CA SER A 127 6.17 4.10 12.62
C SER A 127 7.49 3.36 12.40
N GLU A 128 7.40 2.07 12.11
CA GLU A 128 8.53 1.19 11.83
C GLU A 128 8.19 0.22 10.68
N ILE A 129 9.21 -0.22 9.92
CA ILE A 129 9.03 -1.29 8.94
C ILE A 129 8.95 -2.63 9.69
N PHE A 130 7.76 -3.20 9.74
CA PHE A 130 7.49 -4.44 10.46
C PHE A 130 7.97 -5.66 9.69
N THR A 131 7.71 -5.71 8.39
CA THR A 131 8.23 -6.72 7.47
C THR A 131 8.57 -6.09 6.13
N TYR A 132 9.56 -6.63 5.44
CA TYR A 132 9.97 -6.20 4.11
C TYR A 132 10.15 -7.41 3.20
N SER A 133 9.59 -7.36 2.01
CA SER A 133 9.57 -8.48 1.09
C SER A 133 9.53 -7.95 -0.35
N TRP A 134 9.24 -8.83 -1.30
CA TRP A 134 9.07 -8.44 -2.69
C TRP A 134 8.08 -9.38 -3.37
N LYS A 135 7.55 -8.94 -4.51
CA LYS A 135 6.76 -9.79 -5.40
C LYS A 135 6.96 -9.40 -6.86
N VAL A 136 6.69 -10.36 -7.74
CA VAL A 136 6.52 -10.08 -9.17
C VAL A 136 5.32 -9.15 -9.32
N GLN A 137 5.44 -8.18 -10.22
CA GLN A 137 4.35 -7.27 -10.52
C GLN A 137 3.21 -8.04 -11.20
N ALA A 138 2.05 -8.10 -10.54
CA ALA A 138 0.82 -8.55 -11.17
C ALA A 138 0.29 -7.46 -12.10
N GLU A 139 -0.34 -7.84 -13.21
CA GLU A 139 -0.89 -6.89 -14.20
C GLU A 139 0.15 -5.82 -14.60
N PRO A 140 1.34 -6.25 -15.08
CA PRO A 140 2.47 -5.34 -15.33
C PRO A 140 2.17 -4.28 -16.41
N GLU A 141 1.33 -4.59 -17.39
CA GLU A 141 0.90 -3.62 -18.40
C GLU A 141 0.18 -2.45 -17.72
N ASP A 142 -0.90 -2.73 -16.99
CA ASP A 142 -1.75 -1.70 -16.36
C ASP A 142 -0.99 -0.96 -15.24
N VAL A 143 -0.33 -1.70 -14.35
CA VAL A 143 0.29 -1.09 -13.18
C VAL A 143 1.56 -0.31 -13.53
N ILE A 144 2.48 -0.90 -14.30
CA ILE A 144 3.77 -0.22 -14.56
C ILE A 144 3.54 0.97 -15.50
N SER A 145 2.66 0.84 -16.50
CA SER A 145 2.32 1.96 -17.38
C SER A 145 1.62 3.10 -16.61
N GLY A 146 0.74 2.78 -15.66
CA GLY A 146 0.12 3.76 -14.77
C GLY A 146 1.15 4.56 -13.96
N TYR A 147 2.09 3.88 -13.30
CA TYR A 147 3.19 4.56 -12.59
C TYR A 147 4.09 5.37 -13.55
N ALA A 148 4.35 4.89 -14.77
CA ALA A 148 5.14 5.62 -15.75
C ALA A 148 4.45 6.90 -16.23
N ALA A 149 3.13 6.87 -16.39
CA ALA A 149 2.33 8.05 -16.72
C ALA A 149 2.36 9.08 -15.59
N GLN A 150 2.24 8.64 -14.34
CA GLN A 150 2.30 9.51 -13.15
C GLN A 150 3.70 10.10 -12.95
N GLU A 151 4.76 9.31 -13.18
CA GLU A 151 6.14 9.80 -13.14
C GLU A 151 6.39 10.89 -14.18
N LYS A 152 5.84 10.73 -15.39
CA LYS A 152 5.87 11.76 -16.44
C LYS A 152 5.09 13.03 -16.07
N ALA A 153 4.05 12.90 -15.26
CA ALA A 153 3.26 14.03 -14.74
C ALA A 153 3.96 14.76 -13.57
N GLY A 154 5.10 14.25 -13.09
CA GLY A 154 5.90 14.86 -12.04
C GLY A 154 5.79 14.18 -10.66
N LEU A 155 5.02 13.10 -10.54
CA LEU A 155 4.97 12.30 -9.31
C LEU A 155 6.20 11.37 -9.21
N GLY A 156 6.40 10.76 -8.05
CA GLY A 156 7.49 9.84 -7.75
C GLY A 156 8.70 10.53 -7.11
N PRO A 157 9.93 10.04 -7.36
CA PRO A 157 10.30 8.98 -8.29
C PRO A 157 9.84 7.60 -7.83
N PHE A 158 9.43 6.75 -8.78
CA PHE A 158 9.04 5.37 -8.47
C PHE A 158 10.18 4.39 -8.74
N ARG A 159 10.12 3.25 -8.05
CA ARG A 159 11.18 2.25 -8.00
C ARG A 159 10.64 0.87 -8.31
N PHE A 160 11.20 0.27 -9.35
CA PHE A 160 10.97 -1.11 -9.74
C PHE A 160 12.31 -1.82 -9.89
N TYR A 161 12.27 -3.14 -10.00
CA TYR A 161 13.45 -3.97 -10.10
C TYR A 161 13.18 -5.17 -11.00
N ARG A 162 14.24 -5.74 -11.58
CA ARG A 162 14.14 -7.07 -12.17
C ARG A 162 13.86 -8.08 -11.05
N ALA A 163 12.95 -9.01 -11.29
CA ALA A 163 12.60 -10.04 -10.30
C ALA A 163 13.82 -10.88 -9.87
N SER A 164 14.78 -11.10 -10.78
CA SER A 164 16.03 -11.80 -10.47
C SER A 164 16.90 -11.08 -9.44
N ASP A 165 16.89 -9.75 -9.44
CA ASP A 165 17.69 -8.94 -8.52
C ASP A 165 17.06 -8.92 -7.14
N LEU A 166 15.73 -8.81 -7.08
CA LEU A 166 14.95 -8.95 -5.85
C LEU A 166 15.13 -10.35 -5.24
N GLN A 167 15.04 -11.41 -6.05
CA GLN A 167 15.24 -12.77 -5.57
C GLN A 167 16.60 -12.95 -4.89
N LYS A 168 17.67 -12.40 -5.48
CA LYS A 168 19.02 -12.43 -4.89
C LYS A 168 19.10 -11.64 -3.59
N ALA A 169 18.55 -10.43 -3.55
CA ALA A 169 18.60 -9.55 -2.38
C ALA A 169 17.88 -10.15 -1.16
N PHE A 170 16.81 -10.93 -1.39
CA PHE A 170 16.00 -11.52 -0.33
C PHE A 170 16.29 -13.01 -0.06
N ALA A 171 17.19 -13.67 -0.80
CA ALA A 171 17.39 -15.12 -0.78
C ALA A 171 17.70 -15.71 0.62
N SER A 172 18.41 -14.94 1.45
CA SER A 172 18.93 -15.41 2.75
C SER A 172 18.28 -14.70 3.94
N ILE A 173 17.16 -14.00 3.74
CA ILE A 173 16.53 -13.17 4.76
C ILE A 173 15.16 -13.74 5.11
N SER A 174 14.96 -14.10 6.38
CA SER A 174 13.64 -14.52 6.83
C SER A 174 12.67 -13.33 6.89
N VAL A 175 11.37 -13.58 6.72
CA VAL A 175 10.34 -12.53 6.87
C VAL A 175 10.45 -11.81 8.21
N LYS A 176 10.78 -12.54 9.28
CA LYS A 176 10.94 -11.98 10.63
C LYS A 176 12.11 -11.00 10.74
N GLU A 177 13.22 -11.27 10.05
CA GLU A 177 14.42 -10.41 10.07
C GLU A 177 14.33 -9.26 9.07
N SER A 178 13.52 -9.43 8.03
CA SER A 178 13.41 -8.47 6.93
C SER A 178 13.03 -7.05 7.36
N GLY A 179 12.14 -6.88 8.34
CA GLY A 179 11.76 -5.55 8.84
C GLY A 179 12.92 -4.82 9.51
N LYS A 180 13.72 -5.54 10.30
CA LYS A 180 14.91 -4.98 10.97
C LYS A 180 16.00 -4.58 9.99
N ASN A 181 16.16 -5.37 8.92
CA ASN A 181 17.19 -5.15 7.91
C ASN A 181 16.66 -4.35 6.70
N ALA A 182 15.46 -3.78 6.78
CA ALA A 182 14.76 -3.24 5.61
C ALA A 182 15.57 -2.16 4.88
N PHE A 183 16.17 -1.22 5.62
CA PHE A 183 17.00 -0.16 5.06
C PHE A 183 18.33 -0.67 4.48
N GLU A 184 18.89 -1.75 5.04
CA GLU A 184 20.09 -2.38 4.49
C GLU A 184 19.79 -3.09 3.16
N ILE A 185 18.63 -3.76 3.11
CA ILE A 185 18.13 -4.41 1.89
C ILE A 185 17.84 -3.35 0.83
N GLU A 186 17.13 -2.27 1.17
CA GLU A 186 16.85 -1.16 0.25
C GLU A 186 18.17 -0.57 -0.30
N LYS A 187 19.16 -0.34 0.57
CA LYS A 187 20.48 0.15 0.15
C LYS A 187 21.19 -0.81 -0.80
N SER A 188 21.08 -2.12 -0.59
CA SER A 188 21.67 -3.13 -1.49
C SER A 188 21.06 -3.13 -2.89
N LEU A 189 19.83 -2.64 -3.02
CA LEU A 189 19.06 -2.55 -4.26
C LEU A 189 19.23 -1.20 -4.97
N GLU A 190 19.80 -0.19 -4.33
CA GLU A 190 19.80 1.21 -4.81
C GLU A 190 20.40 1.37 -6.22
N SER A 191 21.46 0.63 -6.55
CA SER A 191 22.10 0.67 -7.88
C SER A 191 21.37 -0.15 -8.96
N LEU A 192 20.35 -0.92 -8.57
CA LEU A 192 19.60 -1.83 -9.44
C LEU A 192 18.19 -1.32 -9.72
N LYS A 193 17.82 -0.16 -9.15
CA LYS A 193 16.49 0.44 -9.34
C LYS A 193 16.28 0.82 -10.81
N LEU A 194 15.07 0.58 -11.27
CA LEU A 194 14.52 1.09 -12.52
C LEU A 194 13.48 2.15 -12.17
N THR A 195 13.46 3.25 -12.91
CA THR A 195 12.31 4.16 -12.91
C THR A 195 11.07 3.44 -13.46
N ALA A 196 9.88 4.01 -13.29
CA ALA A 196 8.66 3.38 -13.83
C ALA A 196 8.74 3.26 -15.36
N ALA A 197 9.26 4.28 -16.04
CA ALA A 197 9.46 4.26 -17.48
C ALA A 197 10.48 3.20 -17.94
N GLU A 198 11.61 3.06 -17.23
CA GLU A 198 12.62 2.03 -17.52
C GLU A 198 12.09 0.62 -17.28
N ALA A 199 11.34 0.43 -16.20
CA ALA A 199 10.69 -0.82 -15.86
C ALA A 199 9.66 -1.23 -16.92
N TYR A 200 8.86 -0.27 -17.40
CA TYR A 200 7.89 -0.53 -18.46
C TYR A 200 8.59 -0.95 -19.76
N LYS A 201 9.67 -0.25 -20.13
CA LYS A 201 10.48 -0.62 -21.29
C LYS A 201 11.08 -2.03 -21.15
N ALA A 202 11.64 -2.37 -20.00
CA ALA A 202 12.19 -3.69 -19.73
C ALA A 202 11.12 -4.79 -19.80
N PHE A 203 9.92 -4.52 -19.26
CA PHE A 203 8.77 -5.41 -19.38
C PHE A 203 8.38 -5.67 -20.85
N LEU A 204 8.30 -4.62 -21.69
CA LEU A 204 8.04 -4.76 -23.13
C LEU A 204 9.12 -5.54 -23.88
N GLN A 205 10.33 -5.63 -23.31
CA GLN A 205 11.43 -6.45 -23.83
C GLN A 205 11.38 -7.91 -23.32
N GLY A 206 10.35 -8.28 -22.57
CA GLY A 206 10.14 -9.63 -22.03
C GLY A 206 10.77 -9.87 -20.65
N GLU A 207 11.26 -8.83 -19.97
CA GLU A 207 11.81 -8.98 -18.64
C GLU A 207 10.71 -9.12 -17.56
N VAL A 208 10.98 -9.92 -16.53
CA VAL A 208 10.07 -10.07 -15.38
C VAL A 208 10.38 -8.99 -14.35
N ILE A 209 9.43 -8.08 -14.16
CA ILE A 209 9.57 -6.94 -13.25
C ILE A 209 8.87 -7.23 -11.92
N GLY A 210 9.48 -6.78 -10.83
CA GLY A 210 8.93 -6.82 -9.49
C GLY A 210 9.10 -5.50 -8.75
N HIS A 211 8.56 -5.47 -7.54
CA HIS A 211 8.73 -4.37 -6.59
C HIS A 211 8.88 -4.94 -5.18
N THR A 212 9.47 -4.15 -4.30
CA THR A 212 9.50 -4.48 -2.88
C THR A 212 8.13 -4.24 -2.25
N VAL A 213 7.85 -4.86 -1.11
CA VAL A 213 6.59 -4.74 -0.36
C VAL A 213 6.94 -4.57 1.10
N ALA A 214 6.44 -3.50 1.71
CA ALA A 214 6.66 -3.21 3.12
C ALA A 214 5.34 -3.31 3.89
N VAL A 215 5.41 -3.80 5.13
CA VAL A 215 4.35 -3.58 6.11
C VAL A 215 4.85 -2.49 7.05
N LEU A 216 4.20 -1.34 7.01
CA LEU A 216 4.44 -0.25 7.96
C LEU A 216 3.56 -0.50 9.19
N LYS A 217 4.17 -0.59 10.36
CA LYS A 217 3.46 -0.62 11.63
C LYS A 217 3.48 0.79 12.22
N SER A 218 2.30 1.35 12.44
CA SER A 218 2.09 2.70 12.95
C SER A 218 1.34 2.64 14.28
N SER A 219 1.97 3.09 15.36
CA SER A 219 1.37 3.13 16.71
C SER A 219 1.22 4.57 17.19
N LYS A 220 0.24 4.84 18.06
CA LYS A 220 0.09 6.17 18.68
C LYS A 220 1.40 6.57 19.38
N LYS A 221 1.74 7.86 19.30
CA LYS A 221 2.86 8.45 20.04
C LYS A 221 2.56 8.53 21.53
#